data_AF-A0A4Q5PZY2-F1
#
_entry.id   AF-A0A4Q5PZY2-F1
#
_cell.length_a   1.000
_cell.length_b   1.000
_cell.length_c   1.000
_cell.angle_alpha   90.00
_cell.angle_beta   90.00
_cell.angle_gamma   90.00
#
_symmetry.space_group_name_H-M   'P 1'
#
loop_
_entity.id
_entity.type
_entity.pdbx_description
1 polymer ?
#
loop_
_entity_poly.entity_id
_entity_poly.type
_entity_poly.pdbx_seq_one_letter_code
_entity_poly.pdbx_strand_id
1 'polypeptide(L)'
;MTFYLPTPGNNITTNDIEKGILRITVDVKPHFPPRDGLITIIINDKAHQVNFTKKIGRSDLLYIGKKLFESLAVGKKCRLRITRVNESEFRIENAYFLFLNTETDDIGYKQLLDLKQKYWESLKKTSFPIPPQNGSCVEMIHYFKRKNIGENNQIGPYFGLTVFEAANRIASDLVIINGIIQLIEQKREPKLSRITIRLGNKHIKGQGDFTINGKEGEAFNVAASFYKSKLRTTIAKWPNGLSYILVNAEVFEDLKNE
;
A
#
# COMPACT_ATOMS: atom_id res chain seq x y z
N MET A 1 -5.82 -8.64 -19.44
CA MET A 1 -7.22 -8.61 -18.93
C MET A 1 -7.19 -8.60 -17.41
N THR A 2 -8.07 -7.84 -16.76
CA THR A 2 -8.09 -7.67 -15.30
C THR A 2 -9.48 -7.90 -14.73
N PHE A 3 -9.54 -8.59 -13.59
CA PHE A 3 -10.78 -8.87 -12.86
C PHE A 3 -10.49 -8.97 -11.35
N TYR A 4 -11.55 -9.11 -10.54
CA TYR A 4 -11.44 -9.12 -9.10
C TYR A 4 -12.00 -10.40 -8.48
N LEU A 5 -11.29 -10.95 -7.51
CA LEU A 5 -11.71 -12.09 -6.71
C LEU A 5 -11.73 -11.71 -5.22
N PRO A 6 -12.70 -12.15 -4.43
CA PRO A 6 -13.87 -12.91 -4.83
C PRO A 6 -14.87 -12.02 -5.59
N THR A 7 -15.73 -12.63 -6.38
CA THR A 7 -16.78 -11.94 -7.14
C THR A 7 -17.94 -11.55 -6.23
N PRO A 8 -18.80 -10.58 -6.61
CA PRO A 8 -19.87 -10.09 -5.74
C PRO A 8 -20.71 -11.23 -5.13
N GLY A 9 -20.93 -11.17 -3.81
CA GLY A 9 -21.62 -12.21 -3.06
C GLY A 9 -20.71 -13.32 -2.49
N ASN A 10 -19.44 -13.40 -2.91
CA ASN A 10 -18.46 -14.34 -2.38
C ASN A 10 -17.44 -13.65 -1.46
N ASN A 11 -16.82 -14.40 -0.55
CA ASN A 11 -15.80 -13.90 0.37
C ASN A 11 -14.63 -14.89 0.48
N ILE A 12 -13.40 -14.40 0.59
CA ILE A 12 -12.26 -15.21 1.03
C ILE A 12 -12.48 -15.54 2.51
N THR A 13 -12.47 -16.83 2.85
CA THR A 13 -12.71 -17.32 4.21
C THR A 13 -11.40 -17.59 4.95
N THR A 14 -11.47 -17.71 6.29
CA THR A 14 -10.31 -18.10 7.09
C THR A 14 -9.74 -19.47 6.67
N ASN A 15 -10.61 -20.42 6.34
CA ASN A 15 -10.23 -21.75 5.87
C ASN A 15 -9.48 -21.71 4.52
N ASP A 16 -9.84 -20.76 3.64
CA ASP A 16 -9.14 -20.57 2.37
C ASP A 16 -7.71 -20.06 2.61
N ILE A 17 -7.53 -19.11 3.53
CA ILE A 17 -6.22 -18.56 3.93
C ILE A 17 -5.37 -19.65 4.60
N GLU A 18 -5.94 -20.36 5.59
CA GLU A 18 -5.26 -21.43 6.32
C GLU A 18 -4.77 -22.54 5.40
N LYS A 19 -5.58 -22.92 4.39
CA LYS A 19 -5.21 -23.93 3.39
C LYS A 19 -4.35 -23.37 2.26
N GLY A 20 -4.21 -22.05 2.15
CA GLY A 20 -3.48 -21.44 1.05
C GLY A 20 -4.17 -21.57 -0.31
N ILE A 21 -5.51 -21.58 -0.35
CA ILE A 21 -6.29 -21.88 -1.56
C ILE A 21 -7.18 -20.71 -1.96
N LEU A 22 -6.87 -20.07 -3.10
CA LEU A 22 -7.77 -19.09 -3.70
C LEU A 22 -8.81 -19.80 -4.58
N ARG A 23 -10.09 -19.53 -4.30
CA ARG A 23 -11.21 -20.08 -5.06
C ARG A 23 -11.55 -19.18 -6.25
N ILE A 24 -11.58 -19.78 -7.42
CA ILE A 24 -11.94 -19.13 -8.68
C ILE A 24 -13.41 -19.43 -8.98
N THR A 25 -14.26 -18.41 -8.86
CA THR A 25 -15.71 -18.50 -9.05
C THR A 25 -16.09 -18.69 -10.51
N VAL A 26 -17.29 -19.23 -10.76
CA VAL A 26 -17.72 -19.70 -12.09
C VAL A 26 -17.61 -18.63 -13.18
N ASP A 27 -17.86 -17.38 -12.81
CA ASP A 27 -17.91 -16.22 -13.70
C ASP A 27 -16.55 -15.82 -14.26
N VAL A 28 -15.46 -16.13 -13.55
CA VAL A 28 -14.10 -15.81 -14.01
C VAL A 28 -13.30 -17.04 -14.47
N LYS A 29 -13.84 -18.26 -14.32
CA LYS A 29 -13.20 -19.50 -14.81
C LYS A 29 -12.77 -19.47 -16.27
N PRO A 30 -13.53 -18.86 -17.22
CA PRO A 30 -13.11 -18.81 -18.62
C PRO A 30 -11.77 -18.07 -18.84
N HIS A 31 -11.30 -17.30 -17.87
CA HIS A 31 -10.04 -16.56 -17.95
C HIS A 31 -8.82 -17.34 -17.43
N PHE A 32 -9.03 -18.51 -16.83
CA PHE A 32 -7.98 -19.40 -16.35
C PHE A 32 -7.73 -20.55 -17.32
N PRO A 33 -6.57 -21.23 -17.24
CA PRO A 33 -6.24 -22.35 -18.13
C PRO A 33 -7.35 -23.39 -18.20
N PRO A 34 -7.55 -24.08 -19.34
CA PRO A 34 -8.66 -25.02 -19.52
C PRO A 34 -8.45 -26.36 -18.78
N ARG A 35 -7.24 -26.64 -18.29
CA ARG A 35 -6.85 -27.90 -17.65
C ARG A 35 -6.08 -27.65 -16.36
N ASP A 36 -6.00 -28.68 -15.53
CA ASP A 36 -5.14 -28.71 -14.34
C ASP A 36 -3.68 -28.56 -14.73
N GLY A 37 -2.87 -27.96 -13.85
CA GLY A 37 -1.44 -27.84 -14.08
C GLY A 37 -0.78 -26.79 -13.20
N LEU A 38 0.52 -26.59 -13.44
CA LEU A 38 1.28 -25.52 -12.83
C LEU A 38 1.04 -24.22 -13.60
N ILE A 39 0.79 -23.14 -12.86
CA ILE A 39 0.73 -21.79 -13.40
C ILE A 39 1.69 -20.89 -12.64
N THR A 40 2.11 -19.81 -13.27
CA THR A 40 2.93 -18.78 -12.64
C THR A 40 2.03 -17.70 -12.07
N ILE A 41 2.24 -17.34 -10.81
CA ILE A 41 1.67 -16.14 -10.21
C ILE A 41 2.77 -15.14 -9.87
N ILE A 42 2.51 -13.86 -10.12
CA ILE A 42 3.39 -12.75 -9.70
C ILE A 42 2.77 -12.06 -8.49
N ILE A 43 3.49 -12.08 -7.37
CA ILE A 43 3.13 -11.41 -6.12
C ILE A 43 4.34 -10.59 -5.66
N ASN A 44 4.16 -9.31 -5.35
CA ASN A 44 5.25 -8.40 -4.94
C ASN A 44 6.46 -8.47 -5.90
N ASP A 45 6.18 -8.46 -7.21
CA ASP A 45 7.15 -8.55 -8.31
C ASP A 45 8.03 -9.80 -8.33
N LYS A 46 7.63 -10.84 -7.58
CA LYS A 46 8.27 -12.15 -7.61
C LYS A 46 7.35 -13.18 -8.23
N ALA A 47 7.90 -13.97 -9.15
CA ALA A 47 7.21 -15.08 -9.78
C ALA A 47 7.24 -16.32 -8.87
N HIS A 48 6.10 -17.00 -8.78
CA HIS A 48 5.91 -18.21 -8.00
C HIS A 48 5.14 -19.23 -8.84
N GLN A 49 5.61 -20.48 -8.91
CA GLN A 49 4.82 -21.56 -9.51
C GLN A 49 3.87 -22.16 -8.50
N VAL A 50 2.61 -22.31 -8.90
CA VAL A 50 1.52 -22.80 -8.04
C VAL A 50 0.63 -23.77 -8.79
N ASN A 51 0.02 -24.70 -8.07
CA ASN A 51 -0.92 -25.65 -8.67
C ASN A 51 -2.28 -24.98 -8.93
N PHE A 52 -2.84 -25.24 -10.10
CA PHE A 52 -4.20 -24.91 -10.48
C PHE A 52 -5.00 -26.19 -10.75
N THR A 53 -6.22 -26.24 -10.23
CA THR A 53 -7.10 -27.42 -10.35
C THR A 53 -8.51 -27.00 -10.74
N LYS A 54 -8.97 -27.51 -11.88
CA LYS A 54 -10.35 -27.41 -12.36
C LYS A 54 -11.28 -28.26 -11.51
N LYS A 55 -12.47 -27.72 -11.24
CA LYS A 55 -13.55 -28.45 -10.58
C LYS A 55 -14.85 -28.30 -11.37
N ILE A 56 -15.51 -29.43 -11.62
CA ILE A 56 -16.84 -29.46 -12.24
C ILE A 56 -17.89 -29.13 -11.17
N GLY A 57 -18.81 -28.21 -11.49
CA GLY A 57 -19.91 -27.82 -10.58
C GLY A 57 -19.51 -27.09 -9.30
N ARG A 58 -18.23 -26.72 -9.13
CA ARG A 58 -17.68 -26.00 -7.96
C ARG A 58 -16.62 -24.99 -8.40
N SER A 59 -16.15 -24.11 -7.52
CA SER A 59 -15.03 -23.21 -7.83
C SER A 59 -13.76 -23.95 -8.21
N ASP A 60 -13.00 -23.45 -9.19
CA ASP A 60 -11.63 -23.94 -9.44
C ASP A 60 -10.71 -23.47 -8.30
N LEU A 61 -9.60 -24.17 -8.09
CA LEU A 61 -8.72 -23.97 -6.95
C LEU A 61 -7.33 -23.56 -7.42
N LEU A 62 -6.81 -22.49 -6.81
CA LEU A 62 -5.44 -22.04 -6.99
C LEU A 62 -4.67 -22.15 -5.67
N TYR A 63 -3.66 -23.01 -5.63
CA TYR A 63 -2.89 -23.33 -4.43
C TYR A 63 -1.72 -22.38 -4.26
N ILE A 64 -2.03 -21.17 -3.78
CA ILE A 64 -1.06 -20.09 -3.52
C ILE A 64 -0.10 -20.45 -2.37
N GLY A 65 -0.57 -21.26 -1.42
CA GLY A 65 0.16 -21.60 -0.20
C GLY A 65 -0.03 -20.56 0.89
N LYS A 66 -0.13 -21.02 2.15
CA LYS A 66 -0.53 -20.20 3.31
C LYS A 66 0.26 -18.89 3.43
N LYS A 67 1.61 -18.96 3.43
CA LYS A 67 2.47 -17.78 3.60
C LYS A 67 2.28 -16.70 2.52
N LEU A 68 2.17 -17.11 1.26
CA LEU A 68 1.95 -16.20 0.14
C LEU A 68 0.51 -15.69 0.13
N PHE A 69 -0.44 -16.52 0.54
CA PHE A 69 -1.83 -16.12 0.59
C PHE A 69 -2.09 -15.14 1.74
N GLU A 70 -1.46 -15.32 2.91
CA GLU A 70 -1.49 -14.36 4.03
C GLU A 70 -0.84 -13.01 3.67
N SER A 71 0.14 -13.00 2.75
CA SER A 71 0.73 -11.74 2.26
C SER A 71 -0.15 -10.98 1.27
N LEU A 72 -1.11 -11.67 0.64
CA LEU A 72 -2.07 -11.12 -0.32
C LEU A 72 -3.44 -10.82 0.26
N ALA A 73 -3.99 -11.80 1.00
CA ALA A 73 -5.36 -11.95 1.41
C ALA A 73 -5.47 -11.82 2.91
N VAL A 74 -6.13 -10.76 3.30
CA VAL A 74 -5.85 -10.13 4.56
C VAL A 74 -7.17 -9.96 5.29
N GLY A 75 -7.54 -11.09 5.89
CA GLY A 75 -8.79 -11.30 6.59
C GLY A 75 -9.99 -11.64 5.72
N LYS A 76 -11.10 -11.93 6.42
CA LYS A 76 -12.41 -12.16 5.81
C LYS A 76 -12.79 -10.93 4.97
N LYS A 77 -13.29 -11.16 3.75
CA LYS A 77 -13.75 -10.11 2.79
C LYS A 77 -12.64 -9.33 2.06
N CYS A 78 -11.39 -9.80 2.04
CA CYS A 78 -10.38 -9.24 1.15
C CYS A 78 -10.79 -9.41 -0.32
N ARG A 79 -10.51 -8.39 -1.14
CA ARG A 79 -10.66 -8.42 -2.60
C ARG A 79 -9.26 -8.32 -3.22
N LEU A 80 -8.99 -9.16 -4.20
CA LEU A 80 -7.75 -9.27 -4.95
C LEU A 80 -8.01 -8.83 -6.38
N ARG A 81 -7.09 -8.04 -6.94
CA ARG A 81 -7.00 -7.80 -8.39
C ARG A 81 -6.17 -8.92 -9.00
N ILE A 82 -6.73 -9.54 -10.04
CA ILE A 82 -6.05 -10.52 -10.86
C ILE A 82 -5.87 -9.93 -12.25
N THR A 83 -4.62 -9.87 -12.72
CA THR A 83 -4.30 -9.44 -14.08
C THR A 83 -3.68 -10.62 -14.82
N ARG A 84 -4.34 -11.08 -15.88
CA ARG A 84 -3.80 -12.10 -16.77
C ARG A 84 -2.69 -11.47 -17.62
N VAL A 85 -1.47 -12.00 -17.47
CA VAL A 85 -0.28 -11.60 -18.23
C VAL A 85 -0.21 -12.39 -19.53
N ASN A 86 -0.37 -13.72 -19.45
CA ASN A 86 -0.51 -14.62 -20.59
C ASN A 86 -1.41 -15.81 -20.22
N GLU A 87 -1.35 -16.92 -20.96
CA GLU A 87 -2.25 -18.05 -20.72
C GLU A 87 -2.08 -18.73 -19.37
N SER A 88 -0.86 -18.83 -18.88
CA SER A 88 -0.50 -19.56 -17.65
C SER A 88 0.18 -18.66 -16.62
N GLU A 89 0.07 -17.34 -16.77
CA GLU A 89 0.71 -16.36 -15.90
C GLU A 89 -0.24 -15.26 -15.48
N PHE A 90 -0.31 -15.03 -14.17
CA PHE A 90 -1.24 -14.10 -13.54
C PHE A 90 -0.54 -13.24 -12.49
N ARG A 91 -0.75 -11.93 -12.54
CA ARG A 91 -0.36 -11.03 -11.45
C ARG A 91 -1.51 -10.94 -10.45
N ILE A 92 -1.20 -11.15 -9.17
CA ILE A 92 -2.16 -11.12 -8.07
C ILE A 92 -1.76 -10.02 -7.10
N GLU A 93 -2.68 -9.12 -6.86
CA GLU A 93 -2.47 -7.96 -5.99
C GLU A 93 -3.68 -7.77 -5.09
N ASN A 94 -3.49 -7.17 -3.93
CA ASN A 94 -4.61 -6.79 -3.09
C ASN A 94 -5.37 -5.58 -3.70
N ALA A 95 -6.69 -5.65 -3.82
CA ALA A 95 -7.50 -4.60 -4.43
C ALA A 95 -7.63 -3.33 -3.57
N TYR A 96 -7.41 -3.40 -2.25
CA TYR A 96 -7.29 -2.19 -1.41
C TYR A 96 -5.94 -1.49 -1.60
N PHE A 97 -4.88 -2.25 -1.86
CA PHE A 97 -3.55 -1.71 -2.22
C PHE A 97 -3.59 -0.88 -3.52
N LEU A 98 -4.59 -1.14 -4.37
CA LEU A 98 -4.82 -0.45 -5.63
C LEU A 98 -5.41 0.94 -5.50
N PHE A 99 -6.16 1.20 -4.44
CA PHE A 99 -6.79 2.49 -4.21
C PHE A 99 -5.76 3.60 -4.00
N LEU A 100 -4.61 3.29 -3.40
CA LEU A 100 -3.48 4.23 -3.29
C LEU A 100 -2.54 4.24 -4.50
N ASN A 101 -2.60 3.23 -5.37
CA ASN A 101 -1.60 3.06 -6.43
C ASN A 101 -2.08 3.44 -7.83
N THR A 102 -3.38 3.56 -8.07
CA THR A 102 -3.94 3.89 -9.40
C THR A 102 -4.45 5.31 -9.53
N GLU A 103 -4.59 6.05 -8.44
CA GLU A 103 -5.06 7.44 -8.43
C GLU A 103 -3.99 8.43 -7.95
N THR A 104 -2.70 8.08 -8.05
CA THR A 104 -1.62 8.95 -7.60
C THR A 104 -0.65 9.36 -8.70
N ASP A 105 -0.76 8.80 -9.89
CA ASP A 105 0.11 9.15 -10.99
C ASP A 105 -0.59 10.21 -11.85
N ASP A 106 0.10 11.32 -12.08
CA ASP A 106 -0.35 12.35 -13.01
C ASP A 106 -1.74 12.95 -12.70
N ILE A 107 -1.95 13.30 -11.44
CA ILE A 107 -3.20 13.86 -10.92
C ILE A 107 -3.16 15.39 -10.83
N GLY A 108 -4.34 16.01 -10.95
CA GLY A 108 -4.52 17.44 -10.71
C GLY A 108 -4.94 17.75 -9.27
N TYR A 109 -5.04 19.04 -8.94
CA TYR A 109 -5.37 19.51 -7.59
C TYR A 109 -6.70 18.95 -7.04
N LYS A 110 -7.74 18.85 -7.88
CA LYS A 110 -9.04 18.30 -7.43
C LYS A 110 -8.91 16.82 -7.04
N GLN A 111 -8.24 16.02 -7.86
CA GLN A 111 -7.98 14.62 -7.54
C GLN A 111 -7.11 14.45 -6.30
N LEU A 112 -6.17 15.37 -6.04
CA LEU A 112 -5.39 15.39 -4.79
C LEU A 112 -6.27 15.61 -3.55
N LEU A 113 -7.26 16.50 -3.64
CA LEU A 113 -8.23 16.71 -2.56
C LEU A 113 -9.13 15.49 -2.36
N ASP A 114 -9.59 14.88 -3.45
CA ASP A 114 -10.37 13.64 -3.40
C ASP A 114 -9.55 12.51 -2.76
N LEU A 115 -8.27 12.36 -3.14
CA LEU A 115 -7.33 11.42 -2.54
C LEU A 115 -7.20 11.66 -1.03
N LYS A 116 -7.03 12.91 -0.60
CA LYS A 116 -6.96 13.26 0.83
C LYS A 116 -8.23 12.83 1.57
N GLN A 117 -9.41 13.13 1.03
CA GLN A 117 -10.68 12.75 1.66
C GLN A 117 -10.80 11.22 1.78
N LYS A 118 -10.56 10.51 0.67
CA LYS A 118 -10.55 9.05 0.60
C LYS A 118 -9.57 8.42 1.59
N TYR A 119 -8.38 9.00 1.73
CA TYR A 119 -7.37 8.57 2.69
C TYR A 119 -7.87 8.73 4.13
N TRP A 120 -8.49 9.87 4.46
CA TRP A 120 -9.09 10.12 5.78
C TRP A 120 -10.25 9.16 6.11
N GLU A 121 -11.11 8.88 5.14
CA GLU A 121 -12.20 7.91 5.31
C GLU A 121 -11.66 6.51 5.61
N SER A 122 -10.53 6.13 4.99
CA SER A 122 -9.87 4.86 5.29
C SER A 122 -9.36 4.79 6.73
N LEU A 123 -8.77 5.88 7.24
CA LEU A 123 -8.30 5.95 8.63
C LEU A 123 -9.44 5.86 9.64
N LYS A 124 -10.61 6.44 9.33
CA LYS A 124 -11.81 6.34 10.17
C LYS A 124 -12.41 4.94 10.17
N LYS A 125 -12.41 4.27 9.01
CA LYS A 125 -13.00 2.94 8.84
C LYS A 125 -12.17 1.85 9.53
N THR A 126 -10.85 1.98 9.48
CA THR A 126 -9.91 1.02 10.08
C THR A 126 -8.90 1.79 10.91
N SER A 127 -9.29 2.13 12.13
CA SER A 127 -8.48 2.90 13.06
C SER A 127 -7.34 2.07 13.65
N PHE A 128 -6.42 2.76 14.34
CA PHE A 128 -5.45 2.09 15.20
C PHE A 128 -6.17 1.21 16.23
N PRO A 129 -5.63 0.03 16.55
CA PRO A 129 -6.18 -0.81 17.59
C PRO A 129 -5.98 -0.16 18.96
N ILE A 130 -6.86 -0.46 19.91
CA ILE A 130 -6.77 0.05 21.27
C ILE A 130 -5.56 -0.61 21.94
N PRO A 131 -4.59 0.16 22.46
CA PRO A 131 -3.44 -0.41 23.12
C PRO A 131 -3.84 -1.15 24.40
N PRO A 132 -3.09 -2.20 24.81
CA PRO A 132 -3.32 -2.88 26.08
C PRO A 132 -3.32 -1.86 27.22
N GLN A 133 -4.37 -1.89 28.04
CA GLN A 133 -4.51 -0.99 29.19
C GLN A 133 -3.67 -1.42 30.40
N ASN A 134 -3.22 -2.68 30.40
CA ASN A 134 -2.41 -3.30 31.44
C ASN A 134 -1.23 -4.04 30.80
N GLY A 135 -0.14 -4.20 31.55
CA GLY A 135 1.07 -4.90 31.13
C GLY A 135 2.34 -4.09 31.41
N SER A 136 3.48 -4.77 31.35
CA SER A 136 4.80 -4.16 31.41
C SER A 136 5.11 -3.35 30.15
N CYS A 137 6.07 -2.43 30.26
CA CYS A 137 6.57 -1.68 29.09
C CYS A 137 7.07 -2.60 27.97
N VAL A 138 7.63 -3.77 28.33
CA VAL A 138 8.12 -4.76 27.38
C VAL A 138 6.96 -5.36 26.58
N GLU A 139 5.86 -5.73 27.25
CA GLU A 139 4.66 -6.25 26.58
C GLU A 139 4.04 -5.21 25.63
N MET A 140 4.03 -3.93 26.02
CA MET A 140 3.59 -2.84 25.14
C MET A 140 4.49 -2.69 23.91
N ILE A 141 5.82 -2.74 24.08
CA ILE A 141 6.77 -2.70 22.95
C ILE A 141 6.53 -3.87 22.00
N HIS A 142 6.32 -5.07 22.53
CA HIS A 142 6.00 -6.24 21.73
C HIS A 142 4.70 -6.04 20.94
N TYR A 143 3.65 -5.53 21.60
CA TYR A 143 2.38 -5.23 20.94
C TYR A 143 2.55 -4.26 19.77
N PHE A 144 3.28 -3.15 19.94
CA PHE A 144 3.41 -2.14 18.89
C PHE A 144 4.38 -2.52 17.77
N LYS A 145 5.44 -3.29 18.08
CA LYS A 145 6.57 -3.55 17.15
C LYS A 145 6.68 -4.97 16.63
N ARG A 146 5.87 -5.92 17.12
CA ARG A 146 5.87 -7.30 16.61
C ARG A 146 4.58 -7.60 15.88
N LYS A 147 4.70 -8.38 14.80
CA LYS A 147 3.54 -8.88 14.07
C LYS A 147 2.92 -10.01 14.89
N ASN A 148 1.68 -9.86 15.31
CA ASN A 148 0.91 -11.00 15.79
C ASN A 148 0.53 -11.86 14.58
N ILE A 149 1.21 -13.00 14.46
CA ILE A 149 0.99 -13.98 13.39
C ILE A 149 -0.40 -14.59 13.62
N GLY A 150 -1.42 -14.03 12.96
CA GLY A 150 -2.81 -14.48 13.06
C GLY A 150 -3.83 -13.33 13.21
N GLU A 151 -3.40 -12.12 13.55
CA GLU A 151 -4.29 -10.96 13.67
C GLU A 151 -4.31 -10.13 12.39
N ASN A 152 -5.52 -9.90 11.86
CA ASN A 152 -5.72 -9.07 10.67
C ASN A 152 -5.62 -7.58 11.04
N ASN A 153 -4.40 -7.08 11.20
CA ASN A 153 -4.18 -5.66 11.48
C ASN A 153 -4.24 -4.83 10.19
N GLN A 154 -5.42 -4.32 9.89
CA GLN A 154 -5.62 -3.22 8.95
C GLN A 154 -5.64 -1.89 9.72
N ILE A 155 -4.78 -0.95 9.31
CA ILE A 155 -4.73 0.40 9.88
C ILE A 155 -4.69 1.38 8.71
N GLY A 156 -5.78 2.13 8.54
CA GLY A 156 -6.02 2.95 7.35
C GLY A 156 -5.90 2.13 6.06
N PRO A 157 -5.08 2.59 5.10
CA PRO A 157 -4.87 1.87 3.85
C PRO A 157 -3.81 0.76 3.97
N TYR A 158 -3.17 0.61 5.14
CA TYR A 158 -2.09 -0.33 5.36
C TYR A 158 -2.58 -1.63 5.97
N PHE A 159 -1.95 -2.72 5.55
CA PHE A 159 -2.27 -4.05 6.05
C PHE A 159 -1.02 -4.84 6.43
N GLY A 160 -1.11 -5.65 7.48
CA GLY A 160 -0.12 -6.69 7.78
C GLY A 160 1.19 -6.11 8.26
N LEU A 161 1.11 -4.84 8.68
CA LEU A 161 2.14 -4.09 9.33
C LEU A 161 1.90 -4.13 10.83
N THR A 162 2.98 -3.98 11.57
CA THR A 162 2.89 -3.64 12.97
C THR A 162 2.25 -2.26 13.13
N VAL A 163 1.68 -1.98 14.31
CA VAL A 163 1.11 -0.65 14.61
C VAL A 163 2.16 0.44 14.38
N PHE A 164 3.40 0.18 14.78
CA PHE A 164 4.52 1.09 14.58
C PHE A 164 4.84 1.34 13.09
N GLU A 165 4.91 0.29 12.27
CA GLU A 165 5.15 0.43 10.83
C GLU A 165 4.01 1.20 10.13
N ALA A 166 2.76 0.90 10.47
CA ALA A 166 1.61 1.60 9.90
C ALA A 166 1.60 3.08 10.30
N ALA A 167 1.87 3.40 11.57
CA ALA A 167 1.98 4.78 12.05
C ALA A 167 3.04 5.58 11.28
N ASN A 168 4.23 5.02 11.10
CA ASN A 168 5.30 5.69 10.37
C ASN A 168 4.92 5.99 8.92
N ARG A 169 4.30 5.03 8.22
CA ARG A 169 3.88 5.22 6.83
C ARG A 169 2.73 6.22 6.71
N ILE A 170 1.74 6.14 7.60
CA ILE A 170 0.62 7.08 7.63
C ILE A 170 1.12 8.51 7.88
N ALA A 171 2.04 8.70 8.82
CA ALA A 171 2.60 10.00 9.10
C ALA A 171 3.38 10.57 7.90
N SER A 172 4.21 9.76 7.22
CA SER A 172 4.89 10.18 5.99
C SER A 172 3.90 10.55 4.87
N ASP A 173 2.89 9.72 4.62
CA ASP A 173 1.85 9.99 3.62
C ASP A 173 1.14 11.32 3.87
N LEU A 174 0.82 11.61 5.15
CA LEU A 174 0.18 12.86 5.53
C LEU A 174 1.08 14.07 5.34
N VAL A 175 2.39 13.96 5.52
CA VAL A 175 3.36 15.03 5.19
C VAL A 175 3.34 15.29 3.69
N ILE A 176 3.36 14.25 2.86
CA ILE A 176 3.34 14.39 1.40
C ILE A 176 2.02 15.04 0.92
N ILE A 177 0.88 14.44 1.27
CA ILE A 177 -0.44 14.89 0.81
C ILE A 177 -0.69 16.33 1.23
N ASN A 178 -0.49 16.66 2.51
CA ASN A 178 -0.78 18.01 3.01
C ASN A 178 0.27 19.03 2.55
N GLY A 179 1.55 18.62 2.43
CA GLY A 179 2.60 19.52 1.95
C GLY A 179 2.39 19.93 0.50
N ILE A 180 1.99 19.01 -0.39
CA ILE A 180 1.67 19.36 -1.79
C ILE A 180 0.44 20.29 -1.85
N ILE A 181 -0.61 20.00 -1.09
CA ILE A 181 -1.79 20.90 -1.00
C ILE A 181 -1.35 22.29 -0.56
N GLN A 182 -0.53 22.39 0.48
CA GLN A 182 -0.04 23.67 1.00
C GLN A 182 0.79 24.44 -0.05
N LEU A 183 1.65 23.76 -0.83
CA LEU A 183 2.41 24.39 -1.92
C LEU A 183 1.48 25.04 -2.96
N ILE A 184 0.41 24.34 -3.34
CA ILE A 184 -0.55 24.82 -4.34
C ILE A 184 -1.43 25.96 -3.76
N GLU A 185 -1.94 25.80 -2.54
CA GLU A 185 -2.79 26.80 -1.89
C GLU A 185 -2.05 28.11 -1.61
N GLN A 186 -0.76 28.03 -1.27
CA GLN A 186 0.11 29.20 -1.10
C GLN A 186 0.61 29.80 -2.43
N LYS A 187 0.11 29.31 -3.58
CA LYS A 187 0.51 29.75 -4.93
C LYS A 187 2.01 29.57 -5.22
N ARG A 188 2.69 28.67 -4.52
CA ARG A 188 4.08 28.29 -4.83
C ARG A 188 4.14 27.37 -6.05
N GLU A 189 3.03 26.67 -6.33
CA GLU A 189 2.84 25.89 -7.55
C GLU A 189 1.43 26.14 -8.15
N PRO A 190 1.27 26.08 -9.49
CA PRO A 190 -0.03 26.24 -10.14
C PRO A 190 -1.03 25.14 -9.76
N LYS A 191 -2.33 25.47 -9.73
CA LYS A 191 -3.41 24.47 -9.55
C LYS A 191 -3.52 23.45 -10.68
N LEU A 192 -2.97 23.79 -11.85
CA LEU A 192 -2.91 22.93 -13.04
C LEU A 192 -1.69 22.01 -13.05
N SER A 193 -0.88 22.01 -11.98
CA SER A 193 0.28 21.14 -11.92
C SER A 193 -0.12 19.67 -11.99
N ARG A 194 0.68 18.89 -12.73
CA ARG A 194 0.59 17.44 -12.85
C ARG A 194 1.40 16.81 -11.73
N ILE A 195 0.74 16.06 -10.86
CA ILE A 195 1.31 15.59 -9.60
C ILE A 195 1.40 14.07 -9.65
N THR A 196 2.56 13.51 -9.33
CA THR A 196 2.69 12.08 -9.05
C THR A 196 3.05 11.88 -7.58
N ILE A 197 2.29 11.06 -6.85
CA ILE A 197 2.53 10.74 -5.44
C ILE A 197 2.90 9.27 -5.29
N ARG A 198 3.94 9.02 -4.50
CA ARG A 198 4.44 7.69 -4.16
C ARG A 198 4.33 7.48 -2.65
N LEU A 199 3.12 7.10 -2.22
CA LEU A 199 2.81 6.78 -0.81
C LEU A 199 3.48 5.48 -0.37
N GLY A 200 3.56 5.24 0.94
CA GLY A 200 4.43 4.32 1.71
C GLY A 200 4.66 2.86 1.29
N ASN A 201 4.30 2.46 0.07
CA ASN A 201 4.67 1.22 -0.59
C ASN A 201 5.35 1.40 -1.97
N LYS A 202 5.23 2.57 -2.61
CA LYS A 202 5.81 2.88 -3.93
C LYS A 202 7.23 3.45 -3.79
N HIS A 203 8.17 2.69 -3.23
CA HIS A 203 9.58 3.11 -3.34
C HIS A 203 10.12 2.72 -4.72
N ILE A 204 10.33 3.71 -5.58
CA ILE A 204 10.93 3.50 -6.90
C ILE A 204 12.37 4.00 -6.84
N LYS A 205 13.33 3.11 -7.12
CA LYS A 205 14.75 3.46 -7.09
C LYS A 205 15.02 4.63 -8.05
N GLY A 206 15.61 5.70 -7.53
CA GLY A 206 15.95 6.90 -8.30
C GLY A 206 14.79 7.89 -8.47
N GLN A 207 13.67 7.70 -7.78
CA GLN A 207 12.57 8.66 -7.71
C GLN A 207 12.34 9.07 -6.25
N GLY A 208 11.88 10.31 -6.03
CA GLY A 208 11.57 10.82 -4.69
C GLY A 208 10.21 10.35 -4.23
N ASP A 209 9.65 10.95 -3.19
CA ASP A 209 8.30 10.63 -2.72
C ASP A 209 7.18 11.19 -3.61
N PHE A 210 7.46 12.26 -4.37
CA PHE A 210 6.49 12.85 -5.29
C PHE A 210 7.14 13.65 -6.42
N THR A 211 6.38 13.93 -7.48
CA THR A 211 6.76 14.90 -8.51
C THR A 211 5.67 15.94 -8.73
N ILE A 212 6.08 17.14 -9.12
CA ILE A 212 5.19 18.21 -9.58
C ILE A 212 5.76 18.71 -10.91
N ASN A 213 5.01 18.55 -12.00
CA ASN A 213 5.44 18.92 -13.36
C ASN A 213 6.81 18.33 -13.74
N GLY A 214 7.06 17.08 -13.36
CA GLY A 214 8.32 16.37 -13.64
C GLY A 214 9.50 16.74 -12.73
N LYS A 215 9.31 17.67 -11.78
CA LYS A 215 10.32 18.01 -10.77
C LYS A 215 10.16 17.13 -9.52
N GLU A 216 11.24 16.49 -9.11
CA GLU A 216 11.27 15.55 -7.98
C GLU A 216 11.24 16.26 -6.61
N GLY A 217 10.55 15.65 -5.66
CA GLY A 217 10.46 16.09 -4.28
C GLY A 217 10.51 14.94 -3.29
N GLU A 218 11.04 15.24 -2.10
CA GLU A 218 11.16 14.30 -0.98
C GLU A 218 10.42 14.85 0.25
N ALA A 219 9.81 13.97 1.03
CA ALA A 219 9.14 14.30 2.28
C ALA A 219 9.85 13.69 3.50
N PHE A 220 10.06 14.50 4.53
CA PHE A 220 10.66 14.06 5.79
C PHE A 220 9.63 14.14 6.92
N ASN A 221 9.19 12.97 7.38
CA ASN A 221 8.50 12.83 8.66
C ASN A 221 9.50 12.34 9.72
N VAL A 222 10.15 13.28 10.41
CA VAL A 222 11.28 12.98 11.32
C VAL A 222 11.29 13.98 12.49
N ALA A 223 11.90 13.60 13.61
CA ALA A 223 12.19 14.60 14.65
C ALA A 223 13.25 15.59 14.14
N ALA A 224 13.17 16.84 14.59
CA ALA A 224 14.01 17.93 14.10
C ALA A 224 15.51 17.65 14.24
N SER A 225 15.92 17.02 15.34
CA SER A 225 17.31 16.60 15.59
C SER A 225 17.89 15.67 14.53
N PHE A 226 17.07 14.89 13.83
CA PHE A 226 17.51 13.98 12.77
C PHE A 226 17.41 14.57 11.36
N TYR A 227 16.74 15.72 11.19
CA TYR A 227 16.43 16.28 9.88
C TYR A 227 17.70 16.62 9.08
N LYS A 228 18.62 17.41 9.64
CA LYS A 228 19.85 17.84 8.95
C LYS A 228 20.68 16.67 8.43
N SER A 229 20.83 15.64 9.25
CA SER A 229 21.56 14.42 8.88
C SER A 229 20.88 13.68 7.71
N LYS A 230 19.57 13.44 7.81
CA LYS A 230 18.80 12.77 6.76
C LYS A 230 18.74 13.57 5.46
N LEU A 231 18.58 14.88 5.55
CA LEU A 231 18.58 15.76 4.39
C LEU A 231 19.91 15.66 3.64
N ARG A 232 21.03 15.76 4.35
CA ARG A 232 22.38 15.63 3.75
C ARG A 232 22.57 14.29 3.04
N THR A 233 22.20 13.19 3.69
CA THR A 233 22.28 11.85 3.08
C THR A 233 21.38 11.71 1.86
N THR A 234 20.23 12.39 1.86
CA THR A 234 19.30 12.36 0.73
C THR A 234 19.85 13.16 -0.43
N ILE A 235 20.22 14.44 -0.24
CA ILE A 235 20.79 15.30 -1.28
C ILE A 235 22.01 14.64 -1.94
N ALA A 236 22.86 13.96 -1.16
CA ALA A 236 24.02 13.24 -1.71
C ALA A 236 23.66 12.13 -2.73
N LYS A 237 22.43 11.60 -2.68
CA LYS A 237 21.91 10.61 -3.63
C LYS A 237 21.23 11.24 -4.85
N TRP A 238 21.05 12.55 -4.86
CA TRP A 238 20.33 13.32 -5.86
C TRP A 238 21.27 14.27 -6.61
N PRO A 239 22.04 13.78 -7.60
CA PRO A 239 23.06 14.58 -8.29
C PRO A 239 22.49 15.80 -9.02
N ASN A 240 21.23 15.74 -9.45
CA ASN A 240 20.53 16.85 -10.10
C ASN A 240 19.73 17.72 -9.13
N GLY A 241 19.89 17.48 -7.82
CA GLY A 241 19.12 18.15 -6.76
C GLY A 241 17.68 17.67 -6.64
N LEU A 242 17.05 18.05 -5.52
CA LEU A 242 15.61 17.95 -5.30
C LEU A 242 14.99 19.34 -5.47
N SER A 243 13.86 19.42 -6.18
CA SER A 243 13.15 20.70 -6.36
C SER A 243 12.27 21.04 -5.17
N TYR A 244 11.79 20.03 -4.45
CA TYR A 244 10.91 20.22 -3.30
C TYR A 244 11.37 19.39 -2.11
N ILE A 245 11.25 20.00 -0.94
CA ILE A 245 11.45 19.34 0.35
C ILE A 245 10.21 19.64 1.17
N LEU A 246 9.50 18.60 1.60
CA LEU A 246 8.40 18.68 2.55
C LEU A 246 8.88 18.15 3.89
N VAL A 247 8.43 18.78 4.98
CA VAL A 247 8.78 18.36 6.35
C VAL A 247 7.55 18.38 7.24
N ASN A 248 7.55 17.59 8.31
CA ASN A 248 6.54 17.71 9.37
C ASN A 248 6.65 19.05 10.12
N ALA A 249 5.56 19.47 10.77
CA ALA A 249 5.45 20.77 11.43
C ALA A 249 6.56 21.04 12.46
N GLU A 250 6.92 20.02 13.25
CA GLU A 250 8.01 20.11 14.25
C GLU A 250 9.33 20.56 13.63
N VAL A 251 9.74 19.94 12.51
CA VAL A 251 10.96 20.34 11.79
C VAL A 251 10.82 21.76 11.25
N PHE A 252 9.64 22.10 10.72
CA PHE A 252 9.41 23.43 10.16
C PHE A 252 9.49 24.54 11.20
N GLU A 253 9.02 24.29 12.41
CA GLU A 253 9.10 25.22 13.54
C GLU A 253 10.55 25.41 14.00
N ASP A 254 11.31 24.33 14.16
CA ASP A 254 12.73 24.41 14.51
C ASP A 254 13.53 25.21 13.47
N LEU A 255 13.28 24.99 12.17
CA LEU A 255 13.94 25.73 11.09
C LEU A 255 13.62 27.24 11.08
N LYS A 256 12.53 27.69 11.69
CA LYS A 256 12.23 29.12 11.82
C LYS A 256 12.96 29.79 12.98
N ASN A 257 13.39 28.99 13.95
CA ASN A 257 14.05 29.45 15.16
C ASN A 257 15.59 29.44 15.03
N GLU A 258 16.11 28.95 13.90
CA GLU A 258 17.53 28.99 13.49
C GLU A 258 17.81 30.17 12.55
#